data_AF-A0A5C7P6F2-F1
#
_entry.id   AF-A0A5C7P6F2-F1
#
_cell.length_a   1.000
_cell.length_b   1.000
_cell.length_c   1.000
_cell.angle_alpha   90.00
_cell.angle_beta   90.00
_cell.angle_gamma   90.00
#
_symmetry.space_group_name_H-M   'P 1'
#
loop_
_entity.id
_entity.type
_entity.pdbx_description
1 polymer ?
#
loop_
_entity_poly.entity_id
_entity_poly.type
_entity_poly.pdbx_seq_one_letter_code
_entity_poly.pdbx_strand_id
1 'polypeptide(L)'
;MSVSSADGPATLTVAPRGGMVAVARGYSLIVALVGTVTLAVSLTISATNPLSGGALNGIFTTLSYFTVWSNIVALVVNWMLALDPTRDGRLFRWLRMTALVMIVITGLIYALILAASAHPCGIGVWTNIGYHYFVPWATLLGFLLFGPRPRFTWDLVPKMMAIPVVWLVFTLLHGLMSVTIPGDKCSGNPLQDGANFYPYPFITPNYDGTGAPSPLIPGVSADGYAGIAINLVVIIILGLLMASAFVGLDRLLSRGAKPTPLDGGGDMPDDEPETVSVPAR
;
A
#
# COMPACT_ATOMS: atom_id res chain seq x y z
N MET A 1 -29.02 44.66 -14.47
CA MET A 1 -27.71 44.01 -14.31
C MET A 1 -27.85 42.99 -13.20
N SER A 2 -27.90 41.70 -13.54
CA SER A 2 -27.93 40.61 -12.57
C SER A 2 -26.62 39.84 -12.77
N VAL A 3 -25.71 39.96 -11.82
CA VAL A 3 -24.48 39.16 -11.76
C VAL A 3 -24.74 38.09 -10.72
N SER A 4 -25.17 36.91 -11.16
CA SER A 4 -25.12 35.70 -10.35
C SER A 4 -23.74 35.09 -10.54
N SER A 5 -22.81 35.43 -9.65
CA SER A 5 -21.49 34.80 -9.58
C SER A 5 -21.62 33.47 -8.82
N ALA A 6 -22.10 32.44 -9.51
CA ALA A 6 -21.99 31.05 -9.05
C ALA A 6 -20.66 30.43 -9.52
N ASP A 7 -19.54 31.17 -9.39
CA ASP A 7 -18.21 30.62 -9.64
C ASP A 7 -17.64 30.03 -8.35
N GLY A 8 -18.19 28.89 -7.96
CA GLY A 8 -17.42 27.96 -7.13
C GLY A 8 -16.16 27.57 -7.91
N PRO A 9 -14.99 27.42 -7.25
CA PRO A 9 -13.75 27.08 -7.96
C PRO A 9 -13.97 25.81 -8.77
N ALA A 10 -13.89 25.90 -10.10
CA ALA A 10 -14.07 24.78 -11.00
C ALA A 10 -13.19 23.61 -10.52
N THR A 11 -13.83 22.48 -10.19
CA THR A 11 -13.12 21.27 -9.75
C THR A 11 -12.41 20.68 -10.96
N LEU A 12 -11.21 21.18 -11.26
CA LEU A 12 -10.41 20.70 -12.37
C LEU A 12 -9.91 19.29 -12.04
N THR A 13 -10.64 18.29 -12.52
CA THR A 13 -10.21 16.90 -12.49
C THR A 13 -9.31 16.63 -13.70
N VAL A 14 -8.04 16.29 -13.43
CA VAL A 14 -7.09 15.74 -14.39
C VAL A 14 -7.28 14.23 -14.44
N ALA A 15 -7.93 13.76 -15.50
CA ALA A 15 -8.13 12.34 -15.79
C ALA A 15 -7.90 12.07 -17.29
N PRO A 16 -7.65 10.81 -17.69
CA PRO A 16 -7.47 10.46 -19.10
C PRO A 16 -8.71 10.87 -19.93
N ARG A 17 -8.48 11.47 -21.11
CA ARG A 17 -9.52 11.86 -22.07
C ARG A 17 -9.12 11.48 -23.49
N GLY A 18 -10.11 11.22 -24.35
CA GLY A 18 -9.87 10.82 -25.74
C GLY A 18 -8.95 9.60 -25.86
N GLY A 19 -7.97 9.64 -26.78
CA GLY A 19 -7.02 8.55 -26.98
C GLY A 19 -6.16 8.19 -25.74
N MET A 20 -5.96 9.14 -24.81
CA MET A 20 -5.21 8.89 -23.57
C MET A 20 -5.89 7.86 -22.67
N VAL A 21 -7.21 7.67 -22.79
CA VAL A 21 -7.94 6.62 -22.06
C VAL A 21 -7.43 5.24 -22.45
N ALA A 22 -7.24 4.98 -23.75
CA ALA A 22 -6.73 3.70 -24.24
C ALA A 22 -5.29 3.45 -23.77
N VAL A 23 -4.45 4.49 -23.77
CA VAL A 23 -3.06 4.41 -23.29
C VAL A 23 -3.02 4.12 -21.78
N ALA A 24 -3.77 4.87 -20.97
CA ALA A 24 -3.83 4.66 -19.52
C ALA A 24 -4.39 3.29 -19.14
N ARG A 25 -5.40 2.81 -19.89
CA ARG A 25 -5.95 1.46 -19.77
C ARG A 25 -4.88 0.40 -20.07
N GLY A 26 -4.22 0.51 -21.23
CA GLY A 26 -3.18 -0.44 -21.64
C GLY A 26 -2.02 -0.48 -20.66
N TYR A 27 -1.58 0.69 -20.17
CA TYR A 27 -0.56 0.79 -19.13
C TYR A 27 -0.96 0.06 -17.85
N SER A 28 -2.14 0.39 -17.30
CA SER A 28 -2.62 -0.22 -16.05
C SER A 28 -2.84 -1.73 -16.21
N LEU A 29 -3.29 -2.18 -17.37
CA LEU A 29 -3.44 -3.60 -17.70
C LEU A 29 -2.09 -4.32 -17.71
N ILE A 30 -1.05 -3.74 -18.30
CA ILE A 30 0.30 -4.33 -18.31
C ILE A 30 0.83 -4.47 -16.88
N VAL A 31 0.71 -3.42 -16.07
CA VAL A 31 1.15 -3.46 -14.66
C VAL A 31 0.40 -4.54 -13.88
N ALA A 32 -0.93 -4.60 -14.05
CA ALA A 32 -1.78 -5.58 -13.40
C ALA A 32 -1.43 -7.02 -13.81
N LEU A 33 -1.24 -7.29 -15.10
CA LEU A 33 -0.90 -8.62 -15.62
C LEU A 33 0.47 -9.09 -15.16
N VAL A 34 1.51 -8.27 -15.35
CA VAL A 34 2.88 -8.64 -14.97
C VAL A 34 2.98 -8.88 -13.46
N GLY A 35 2.36 -8.03 -12.64
CA GLY A 35 2.36 -8.24 -11.20
C GLY A 35 1.48 -9.42 -10.75
N THR A 36 0.39 -9.72 -11.45
CA THR A 36 -0.42 -10.92 -11.18
C THR A 36 0.37 -12.19 -11.50
N VAL A 37 1.10 -12.23 -12.62
CA VAL A 37 2.00 -13.34 -12.96
C VAL A 37 3.12 -13.47 -11.93
N THR A 38 3.74 -12.36 -11.53
CA THR A 38 4.76 -12.31 -10.46
C THR A 38 4.22 -12.95 -9.17
N LEU A 39 3.02 -12.57 -8.76
CA LEU A 39 2.36 -13.10 -7.56
C LEU A 39 2.05 -14.59 -7.68
N ALA A 40 1.44 -15.00 -8.80
CA ALA A 40 1.09 -16.39 -9.04
C ALA A 40 2.34 -17.29 -9.02
N VAL A 41 3.38 -16.90 -9.74
CA VAL A 41 4.66 -17.65 -9.77
C VAL A 41 5.28 -17.72 -8.38
N SER A 42 5.32 -16.62 -7.63
CA SER A 42 5.84 -16.61 -6.25
C SER A 42 5.11 -17.59 -5.34
N LEU A 43 3.77 -17.58 -5.38
CA LEU A 43 2.94 -18.51 -4.60
C LEU A 43 3.15 -19.96 -5.05
N THR A 44 3.26 -20.23 -6.35
CA THR A 44 3.55 -21.57 -6.87
C THR A 44 4.92 -22.07 -6.41
N ILE A 45 5.97 -21.25 -6.48
CA ILE A 45 7.31 -21.62 -5.99
C ILE A 45 7.24 -21.99 -4.50
N SER A 46 6.53 -21.22 -3.69
CA SER A 46 6.43 -21.51 -2.26
C SER A 46 5.57 -22.74 -1.95
N ALA A 47 4.49 -22.95 -2.69
CA ALA A 47 3.61 -24.11 -2.52
C ALA A 47 4.28 -25.43 -2.96
N THR A 48 5.17 -25.38 -3.94
CA THR A 48 5.83 -26.58 -4.51
C THR A 48 7.23 -26.82 -3.96
N ASN A 49 7.77 -25.90 -3.17
CA ASN A 49 9.07 -26.07 -2.55
C ASN A 49 9.02 -27.16 -1.47
N PRO A 50 9.80 -28.25 -1.59
CA PRO A 50 9.81 -29.33 -0.61
C PRO A 50 10.32 -28.87 0.76
N LEU A 51 11.09 -27.77 0.82
CA LEU A 51 11.62 -27.20 2.05
C LEU A 51 10.63 -26.29 2.78
N SER A 52 9.40 -26.14 2.27
CA SER A 52 8.37 -25.31 2.90
C SER A 52 7.58 -26.02 4.00
N GLY A 53 7.79 -27.32 4.25
CA GLY A 53 6.96 -28.07 5.21
C GLY A 53 5.51 -28.27 4.76
N GLY A 54 5.26 -28.20 3.44
CA GLY A 54 3.95 -28.37 2.82
C GLY A 54 3.44 -27.13 2.07
N ALA A 55 2.49 -27.35 1.15
CA ALA A 55 2.02 -26.31 0.24
C ALA A 55 1.37 -25.12 0.95
N LEU A 56 0.49 -25.39 1.92
CA LEU A 56 -0.19 -24.35 2.70
C LEU A 56 0.81 -23.53 3.53
N ASN A 57 1.79 -24.19 4.16
CA ASN A 57 2.79 -23.50 4.97
C ASN A 57 3.64 -22.55 4.10
N GLY A 58 4.07 -23.00 2.91
CA GLY A 58 4.77 -22.15 1.95
C GLY A 58 3.94 -20.94 1.50
N ILE A 59 2.65 -21.13 1.25
CA ILE A 59 1.73 -20.04 0.89
C ILE A 59 1.59 -19.04 2.05
N PHE A 60 1.32 -19.50 3.28
CA PHE A 60 1.18 -18.62 4.45
C PHE A 60 2.48 -17.87 4.77
N THR A 61 3.61 -18.54 4.66
CA THR A 61 4.94 -17.92 4.76
C THR A 61 5.08 -16.78 3.75
N THR A 62 4.69 -17.00 2.50
CA THR A 62 4.76 -15.97 1.44
C THR A 62 3.80 -14.81 1.72
N LEU A 63 2.57 -15.11 2.13
CA LEU A 63 1.57 -14.09 2.46
C LEU A 63 1.91 -13.29 3.73
N SER A 64 2.87 -13.74 4.54
CA SER A 64 3.32 -13.00 5.72
C SER A 64 4.15 -11.77 5.38
N TYR A 65 4.71 -11.69 4.18
CA TYR A 65 5.49 -10.53 3.76
C TYR A 65 4.59 -9.34 3.39
N PHE A 66 4.91 -8.16 3.92
CA PHE A 66 4.26 -6.90 3.58
C PHE A 66 4.41 -6.58 2.09
N THR A 67 5.54 -6.97 1.50
CA THR A 67 5.79 -6.90 0.05
C THR A 67 4.64 -7.54 -0.74
N VAL A 68 4.13 -8.68 -0.31
CA VAL A 68 3.05 -9.40 -1.02
C VAL A 68 1.73 -8.66 -0.88
N TRP A 69 1.40 -8.16 0.32
CA TRP A 69 0.18 -7.37 0.55
C TRP A 69 0.18 -6.05 -0.22
N SER A 70 1.29 -5.31 -0.18
CA SER A 70 1.45 -4.05 -0.93
C SER A 70 1.28 -4.26 -2.43
N ASN A 71 1.85 -5.34 -2.98
CA ASN A 71 1.64 -5.73 -4.36
C ASN A 71 0.18 -6.08 -4.64
N ILE A 72 -0.47 -6.93 -3.84
CA ILE A 72 -1.88 -7.28 -4.03
C ILE A 72 -2.77 -6.03 -4.11
N VAL A 73 -2.62 -5.08 -3.18
CA VAL A 73 -3.43 -3.84 -3.18
C VAL A 73 -3.12 -2.99 -4.41
N ALA A 74 -1.84 -2.88 -4.82
CA ALA A 74 -1.45 -2.20 -6.05
C ALA A 74 -2.06 -2.87 -7.30
N LEU A 75 -2.10 -4.20 -7.37
CA LEU A 75 -2.70 -4.93 -8.48
C LEU A 75 -4.21 -4.73 -8.53
N VAL A 76 -4.91 -4.76 -7.39
CA VAL A 76 -6.33 -4.46 -7.33
C VAL A 76 -6.62 -3.07 -7.91
N VAL A 77 -5.82 -2.06 -7.54
CA VAL A 77 -5.97 -0.70 -8.06
C VAL A 77 -5.66 -0.61 -9.56
N ASN A 78 -4.59 -1.27 -10.03
CA ASN A 78 -4.26 -1.29 -11.46
C ASN A 78 -5.30 -2.05 -12.29
N TRP A 79 -5.91 -3.12 -11.78
CA TRP A 79 -7.06 -3.78 -12.40
C TRP A 79 -8.28 -2.87 -12.45
N MET A 80 -8.59 -2.15 -11.36
CA MET A 80 -9.66 -1.15 -11.35
C MET A 80 -9.46 -0.06 -12.40
N LEU A 81 -8.21 0.40 -12.59
CA LEU A 81 -7.84 1.41 -13.60
C LEU A 81 -7.77 0.86 -15.03
N ALA A 82 -7.41 -0.41 -15.20
CA ALA A 82 -7.51 -1.08 -16.50
C ALA A 82 -8.97 -1.16 -16.97
N LEU A 83 -9.90 -1.46 -16.06
CA LEU A 83 -11.32 -1.46 -16.36
C LEU A 83 -11.85 -0.04 -16.62
N ASP A 84 -11.52 0.92 -15.74
CA ASP A 84 -11.93 2.32 -15.88
C ASP A 84 -10.78 3.27 -15.50
N PRO A 85 -10.07 3.85 -16.49
CA PRO A 85 -8.99 4.80 -16.23
C PRO A 85 -9.43 6.13 -15.61
N THR A 86 -10.73 6.40 -15.56
CA THR A 86 -11.31 7.62 -15.00
C THR A 86 -11.96 7.40 -13.63
N ARG A 87 -11.82 6.19 -13.08
CA ARG A 87 -12.52 5.71 -11.89
C ARG A 87 -12.48 6.69 -10.72
N ASP A 88 -13.61 6.78 -10.04
CA ASP A 88 -13.72 7.50 -8.78
C ASP A 88 -14.63 6.74 -7.79
N GLY A 89 -14.61 7.15 -6.52
CA GLY A 89 -15.45 6.60 -5.46
C GLY A 89 -14.68 6.37 -4.16
N ARG A 90 -15.41 6.29 -3.05
CA ARG A 90 -14.85 6.20 -1.69
C ARG A 90 -13.83 5.06 -1.55
N LEU A 91 -14.24 3.86 -1.98
CA LEU A 91 -13.41 2.66 -1.93
C LEU A 91 -12.15 2.80 -2.80
N PHE A 92 -12.31 3.32 -4.02
CA PHE A 92 -11.19 3.49 -4.94
C PHE A 92 -10.18 4.52 -4.42
N ARG A 93 -10.62 5.68 -3.94
CA ARG A 93 -9.73 6.72 -3.39
C ARG A 93 -8.92 6.19 -2.21
N TRP A 94 -9.57 5.47 -1.29
CA TRP A 94 -8.90 4.82 -0.17
C TRP A 94 -7.89 3.76 -0.63
N LEU A 95 -8.32 2.78 -1.43
CA LEU A 95 -7.43 1.72 -1.93
C LEU A 95 -6.26 2.27 -2.73
N ARG A 96 -6.48 3.32 -3.54
CA ARG A 96 -5.43 3.93 -4.34
C ARG A 96 -4.37 4.62 -3.49
N MET A 97 -4.79 5.35 -2.47
CA MET A 97 -3.85 5.96 -1.52
C MET A 97 -3.06 4.89 -0.77
N THR A 98 -3.77 3.88 -0.24
CA THR A 98 -3.16 2.74 0.46
C THR A 98 -2.16 2.02 -0.45
N ALA A 99 -2.53 1.72 -1.71
CA ALA A 99 -1.66 1.10 -2.69
C ALA A 99 -0.39 1.92 -2.92
N LEU A 100 -0.50 3.22 -3.21
CA LEU A 100 0.64 4.07 -3.50
C LEU A 100 1.61 4.16 -2.33
N VAL A 101 1.09 4.40 -1.12
CA VAL A 101 1.93 4.48 0.08
C VAL A 101 2.63 3.15 0.32
N MET A 102 1.88 2.05 0.36
CA MET A 102 2.45 0.73 0.63
C MET A 102 3.48 0.32 -0.44
N ILE A 103 3.14 0.45 -1.72
CA ILE A 103 4.00 -0.04 -2.80
C ILE A 103 5.26 0.81 -2.97
N VAL A 104 5.18 2.12 -2.78
CA VAL A 104 6.35 3.00 -2.87
C VAL A 104 7.28 2.79 -1.68
N ILE A 105 6.73 2.60 -0.47
CA ILE A 105 7.54 2.20 0.70
C ILE A 105 8.24 0.87 0.42
N THR A 106 7.54 -0.13 -0.13
CA THR A 106 8.14 -1.43 -0.51
C THR A 106 9.31 -1.25 -1.48
N GLY A 107 9.13 -0.47 -2.56
CA GLY A 107 10.19 -0.22 -3.52
C GLY A 107 11.38 0.54 -2.93
N LEU A 108 11.13 1.56 -2.11
CA LEU A 108 12.17 2.36 -1.45
C LEU A 108 12.97 1.56 -0.42
N ILE A 109 12.29 0.89 0.52
CA ILE A 109 12.95 0.08 1.56
C ILE A 109 13.78 -1.01 0.91
N TYR A 110 13.27 -1.66 -0.14
CA TYR A 110 14.05 -2.66 -0.84
C TYR A 110 15.29 -2.06 -1.50
N ALA A 111 15.13 -1.02 -2.33
CA ALA A 111 16.24 -0.44 -3.07
C ALA A 111 17.33 0.15 -2.16
N LEU A 112 16.95 0.71 -1.01
CA LEU A 112 17.87 1.42 -0.11
C LEU A 112 18.46 0.55 1.00
N ILE A 113 17.75 -0.50 1.42
CA ILE A 113 18.10 -1.28 2.61
C ILE A 113 18.26 -2.76 2.25
N LEU A 114 17.21 -3.40 1.73
CA LEU A 114 17.18 -4.86 1.64
C LEU A 114 17.93 -5.42 0.43
N ALA A 115 18.10 -4.65 -0.65
CA ALA A 115 18.74 -5.12 -1.88
C ALA A 115 20.18 -5.57 -1.65
N ALA A 116 20.92 -4.91 -0.76
CA ALA A 116 22.31 -5.25 -0.45
C ALA A 116 22.46 -6.63 0.23
N SER A 117 21.43 -7.11 0.91
CA SER A 117 21.40 -8.41 1.60
C SER A 117 20.48 -9.43 0.93
N ALA A 118 19.84 -9.09 -0.18
CA ALA A 118 18.93 -9.97 -0.89
C ALA A 118 19.71 -10.93 -1.80
N HIS A 119 19.46 -12.23 -1.65
CA HIS A 119 20.11 -13.28 -2.43
C HIS A 119 19.08 -14.10 -3.23
N PRO A 120 18.28 -13.48 -4.13
CA PRO A 120 17.32 -14.23 -4.92
C PRO A 120 18.04 -15.15 -5.91
N CYS A 121 17.50 -16.35 -6.13
CA CYS A 121 18.07 -17.33 -7.04
C CYS A 121 16.99 -17.94 -7.96
N GLY A 122 17.43 -18.57 -9.06
CA GLY A 122 16.56 -19.22 -10.03
C GLY A 122 15.45 -18.29 -10.53
N ILE A 123 14.22 -18.81 -10.58
CA ILE A 123 13.03 -18.02 -10.97
C ILE A 123 12.69 -16.92 -9.95
N GLY A 124 13.18 -17.03 -8.70
CA GLY A 124 12.98 -16.04 -7.65
C GLY A 124 13.62 -14.68 -7.94
N VAL A 125 14.62 -14.62 -8.83
CA VAL A 125 15.20 -13.35 -9.32
C VAL A 125 14.13 -12.51 -10.03
N TRP A 126 13.30 -13.14 -10.86
CA TRP A 126 12.28 -12.46 -11.64
C TRP A 126 11.09 -12.02 -10.78
N THR A 127 10.66 -12.87 -9.83
CA THR A 127 9.59 -12.46 -8.92
C THR A 127 10.04 -11.33 -7.99
N ASN A 128 11.31 -11.36 -7.56
CA ASN A 128 11.92 -10.27 -6.81
C ASN A 128 11.92 -8.95 -7.60
N ILE A 129 12.32 -8.98 -8.88
CA ILE A 129 12.25 -7.82 -9.77
C ILE A 129 10.81 -7.30 -9.89
N GLY A 130 9.86 -8.21 -10.10
CA GLY A 130 8.43 -7.88 -10.20
C GLY A 130 7.92 -7.13 -8.97
N TYR A 131 8.18 -7.68 -7.78
CA TYR A 131 7.67 -7.14 -6.52
C TYR A 131 8.31 -5.84 -6.05
N HIS A 132 9.60 -5.65 -6.31
CA HIS A 132 10.38 -4.59 -5.67
C HIS A 132 10.82 -3.48 -6.62
N TYR A 133 10.81 -3.74 -7.93
CA TYR A 133 11.17 -2.74 -8.94
C TYR A 133 10.01 -2.47 -9.88
N PHE A 134 9.52 -3.47 -10.60
CA PHE A 134 8.55 -3.23 -11.66
C PHE A 134 7.21 -2.69 -11.13
N VAL A 135 6.51 -3.43 -10.26
CA VAL A 135 5.18 -3.01 -9.77
C VAL A 135 5.24 -1.69 -8.98
N PRO A 136 6.20 -1.46 -8.07
CA PRO A 136 6.32 -0.19 -7.36
C PRO A 136 6.48 1.02 -8.28
N TRP A 137 7.50 1.00 -9.14
CA TRP A 137 7.84 2.15 -9.95
C TRP A 137 6.83 2.36 -11.07
N ALA A 138 6.29 1.27 -11.66
CA ALA A 138 5.24 1.40 -12.67
C ALA A 138 3.92 1.90 -12.07
N THR A 139 3.54 1.50 -10.85
CA THR A 139 2.32 2.02 -10.21
C THR A 139 2.47 3.51 -9.87
N LEU A 140 3.63 3.92 -9.34
CA LEU A 140 3.93 5.33 -9.09
C LEU A 140 3.93 6.14 -10.38
N LEU A 141 4.61 5.67 -11.42
CA LEU A 141 4.65 6.35 -12.71
C LEU A 141 3.25 6.47 -13.33
N GLY A 142 2.43 5.42 -13.26
CA GLY A 142 1.04 5.48 -13.71
C GLY A 142 0.21 6.54 -12.98
N PHE A 143 0.39 6.64 -11.65
CA PHE A 143 -0.19 7.74 -10.88
C PHE A 143 0.32 9.09 -11.35
N LEU A 144 1.63 9.26 -11.57
CA LEU A 144 2.23 10.52 -12.01
C LEU A 144 1.77 10.95 -13.41
N LEU A 145 1.59 10.02 -14.35
CA LEU A 145 1.23 10.32 -15.73
C LEU A 145 -0.27 10.50 -15.94
N PHE A 146 -1.12 9.63 -15.39
CA PHE A 146 -2.50 9.50 -15.88
C PHE A 146 -3.58 10.04 -14.95
N GLY A 147 -3.34 10.18 -13.64
CA GLY A 147 -4.43 10.46 -12.69
C GLY A 147 -5.36 9.24 -12.58
N PRO A 148 -6.65 9.37 -12.24
CA PRO A 148 -7.42 10.61 -12.04
C PRO A 148 -7.01 11.36 -10.76
N ARG A 149 -6.96 12.69 -10.80
CA ARG A 149 -6.60 13.57 -9.66
C ARG A 149 -7.29 14.94 -9.81
N PRO A 150 -7.52 15.70 -8.74
CA PRO A 150 -7.24 15.37 -7.35
C PRO A 150 -8.26 14.38 -6.80
N ARG A 151 -7.81 13.49 -5.92
CA ARG A 151 -8.62 12.45 -5.26
C ARG A 151 -8.31 12.29 -3.79
N PHE A 152 -7.14 12.73 -3.31
CA PHE A 152 -6.73 12.48 -1.94
C PHE A 152 -7.12 13.61 -0.98
N THR A 153 -7.71 13.20 0.13
CA THR A 153 -8.19 14.05 1.22
C THR A 153 -7.48 13.65 2.51
N TRP A 154 -7.35 14.59 3.45
CA TRP A 154 -6.61 14.39 4.69
C TRP A 154 -7.20 13.29 5.59
N ASP A 155 -8.51 13.02 5.49
CA ASP A 155 -9.15 11.92 6.22
C ASP A 155 -8.69 10.53 5.76
N LEU A 156 -8.13 10.41 4.55
CA LEU A 156 -7.58 9.13 4.06
C LEU A 156 -6.22 8.81 4.68
N VAL A 157 -5.46 9.81 5.15
CA VAL A 157 -4.13 9.62 5.76
C VAL A 157 -4.16 8.62 6.92
N PRO A 158 -5.05 8.74 7.93
CA PRO A 158 -5.17 7.71 8.95
C PRO A 158 -5.88 6.44 8.44
N LYS A 159 -6.91 6.57 7.59
CA LYS A 159 -7.72 5.42 7.14
C LYS A 159 -6.93 4.40 6.31
N MET A 160 -5.93 4.84 5.56
CA MET A 160 -5.08 3.95 4.76
C MET A 160 -4.26 2.96 5.62
N MET A 161 -4.04 3.27 6.91
CA MET A 161 -3.36 2.38 7.85
C MET A 161 -4.15 1.10 8.18
N ALA A 162 -5.44 1.03 7.84
CA ALA A 162 -6.25 -0.15 8.10
C ALA A 162 -5.65 -1.44 7.48
N ILE A 163 -5.21 -1.40 6.22
CA ILE A 163 -4.61 -2.59 5.58
C ILE A 163 -3.24 -2.94 6.19
N PRO A 164 -2.28 -2.01 6.37
CA PRO A 164 -1.03 -2.27 7.07
C PRO A 164 -1.21 -2.84 8.48
N VAL A 165 -2.20 -2.35 9.25
CA VAL A 165 -2.50 -2.86 10.59
C VAL A 165 -3.05 -4.29 10.53
N VAL A 166 -3.95 -4.58 9.58
CA VAL A 166 -4.46 -5.95 9.36
C VAL A 166 -3.33 -6.90 8.99
N TRP A 167 -2.43 -6.48 8.09
CA TRP A 167 -1.24 -7.25 7.75
C TRP A 167 -0.37 -7.52 8.98
N LEU A 168 -0.13 -6.49 9.80
CA LEU A 168 0.69 -6.61 11.00
C LEU A 168 0.11 -7.63 11.99
N VAL A 169 -1.19 -7.55 12.26
CA VAL A 169 -1.88 -8.51 13.13
C VAL A 169 -1.77 -9.92 12.55
N PHE A 170 -2.03 -10.08 11.25
CA PHE A 170 -1.90 -11.37 10.57
C PHE A 170 -0.48 -11.96 10.70
N THR A 171 0.57 -11.18 10.43
CA THR A 171 1.93 -11.71 10.48
C THR A 171 2.42 -12.00 11.90
N LEU A 172 1.99 -11.24 12.90
CA LEU A 172 2.33 -11.50 14.30
C LEU A 172 1.65 -12.78 14.79
N LEU A 173 0.38 -12.99 14.45
CA LEU A 173 -0.34 -14.23 14.76
C LEU A 173 0.27 -15.42 14.03
N HIS A 174 0.55 -15.30 12.73
CA HIS A 174 1.20 -16.36 11.98
C HIS A 174 2.58 -16.68 12.57
N GLY A 175 3.37 -15.69 12.95
CA GLY A 175 4.66 -15.91 13.59
C GLY A 175 4.56 -16.58 14.95
N LEU A 176 3.55 -16.24 15.76
CA LEU A 176 3.29 -16.89 17.05
C LEU A 176 2.89 -18.38 16.90
N MET A 177 2.19 -18.72 15.81
CA MET A 177 1.71 -20.08 15.56
C MET A 177 2.70 -20.94 14.76
N SER A 178 3.51 -20.33 13.91
CA SER A 178 4.52 -21.03 13.13
C SER A 178 5.71 -21.36 14.03
N VAL A 179 6.00 -22.64 14.22
CA VAL A 179 7.15 -23.14 15.03
C VAL A 179 8.28 -23.68 14.15
N THR A 180 8.26 -23.31 12.87
CA THR A 180 9.22 -23.74 11.86
C THR A 180 9.79 -22.54 11.11
N ILE A 181 11.11 -22.47 10.98
CA ILE A 181 11.79 -21.50 10.12
C ILE A 181 11.81 -22.07 8.69
N PRO A 182 11.28 -21.34 7.68
CA PRO A 182 11.30 -21.74 6.28
C PRO A 182 12.72 -22.09 5.82
N GLY A 183 12.87 -23.22 5.12
CA GLY A 183 14.14 -23.59 4.51
C GLY A 183 14.54 -22.63 3.39
N ASP A 184 15.85 -22.47 3.19
CA ASP A 184 16.38 -21.61 2.13
C ASP A 184 16.42 -22.36 0.80
N LYS A 185 15.63 -21.87 -0.14
CA LYS A 185 15.50 -22.41 -1.50
C LYS A 185 16.80 -22.29 -2.31
N CYS A 186 17.69 -21.36 -1.94
CA CYS A 186 18.89 -21.03 -2.70
C CYS A 186 20.12 -21.80 -2.20
N SER A 187 20.33 -21.87 -0.88
CA SER A 187 21.40 -22.70 -0.30
C SER A 187 21.01 -24.17 -0.11
N GLY A 188 19.72 -24.51 -0.19
CA GLY A 188 19.21 -25.84 0.08
C GLY A 188 19.12 -26.17 1.58
N ASN A 189 19.29 -25.17 2.45
CA ASN A 189 19.14 -25.37 3.89
C ASN A 189 17.72 -25.87 4.21
N PRO A 190 17.60 -26.98 4.97
CA PRO A 190 16.31 -27.56 5.26
C PRO A 190 15.45 -26.64 6.15
N LEU A 191 14.15 -26.92 6.17
CA LEU A 191 13.23 -26.40 7.18
C LEU A 191 13.80 -26.70 8.57
N GLN A 192 13.76 -25.72 9.48
CA GLN A 192 14.27 -25.87 10.84
C GLN A 192 13.11 -25.82 11.84
N ASP A 193 13.03 -26.82 12.72
CA ASP A 193 12.02 -26.90 13.76
C ASP A 193 12.49 -26.20 15.05
N GLY A 194 11.53 -25.83 15.90
CA GLY A 194 11.79 -25.38 17.27
C GLY A 194 11.98 -23.88 17.42
N ALA A 195 11.57 -23.07 16.43
CA ALA A 195 11.63 -21.62 16.50
C ALA A 195 10.51 -20.93 15.71
N ASN A 196 10.04 -19.81 16.24
CA ASN A 196 9.00 -19.02 15.60
C ASN A 196 9.53 -18.22 14.40
N PHE A 197 8.77 -18.23 13.29
CA PHE A 197 9.15 -17.48 12.10
C PHE A 197 8.41 -16.14 11.99
N TYR A 198 9.17 -15.05 11.91
CA TYR A 198 8.67 -13.74 11.56
C TYR A 198 9.34 -13.28 10.26
N PRO A 199 8.59 -12.71 9.30
CA PRO A 199 9.11 -12.39 7.97
C PRO A 199 10.10 -11.21 7.95
N TYR A 200 10.19 -10.44 9.04
CA TYR A 200 11.10 -9.31 9.13
C TYR A 200 11.75 -9.19 10.51
N PRO A 201 13.05 -8.83 10.57
CA PRO A 201 13.79 -8.61 11.82
C PRO A 201 13.11 -7.63 12.78
N PHE A 202 12.52 -6.57 12.25
CA PHE A 202 11.93 -5.48 13.05
C PHE A 202 10.63 -5.85 13.77
N ILE A 203 10.06 -7.04 13.48
CA ILE A 203 8.92 -7.62 14.22
C ILE A 203 9.27 -8.97 14.88
N THR A 204 10.56 -9.34 14.94
CA THR A 204 11.02 -10.58 15.57
C THR A 204 11.34 -10.32 17.05
N PRO A 205 10.61 -10.90 18.03
CA PRO A 205 10.80 -10.58 19.45
C PRO A 205 12.20 -10.90 19.99
N ASN A 206 12.79 -12.01 19.51
CA ASN A 206 14.10 -12.50 19.93
C ASN A 206 15.07 -12.53 18.74
N TYR A 207 15.21 -11.39 18.04
CA TYR A 207 16.26 -11.27 17.02
C TYR A 207 17.62 -11.44 17.71
N ASP A 208 18.43 -12.41 17.25
CA ASP A 208 19.79 -12.79 17.69
C ASP A 208 20.09 -12.91 19.20
N GLY A 209 19.06 -12.87 20.06
CA GLY A 209 19.21 -12.82 21.52
C GLY A 209 19.34 -11.40 22.11
N THR A 210 19.30 -10.34 21.29
CA THR A 210 19.43 -8.93 21.73
C THR A 210 18.18 -8.07 21.48
N GLY A 211 17.09 -8.68 21.01
CA GLY A 211 15.81 -8.01 20.75
C GLY A 211 15.68 -7.43 19.35
N ALA A 212 14.47 -7.00 18.95
CA ALA A 212 14.20 -6.53 17.59
C ALA A 212 14.98 -5.23 17.28
N PRO A 213 15.90 -5.20 16.28
CA PRO A 213 16.65 -4.00 15.95
C PRO A 213 15.75 -2.95 15.29
N SER A 214 16.04 -1.67 15.53
CA SER A 214 15.32 -0.59 14.84
C SER A 214 15.75 -0.44 13.39
N PRO A 215 14.82 -0.54 12.41
CA PRO A 215 15.16 -0.40 11.00
C PRO A 215 15.55 1.03 10.58
N LEU A 216 15.32 2.03 11.44
CA LEU A 216 15.47 3.45 11.08
C LEU A 216 16.29 4.28 12.09
N ILE A 217 16.52 3.77 13.31
CA ILE A 217 17.39 4.40 14.29
C ILE A 217 18.55 3.45 14.60
N PRO A 218 19.70 3.59 13.90
CA PRO A 218 20.85 2.73 14.14
C PRO A 218 21.27 2.74 15.61
N GLY A 219 21.47 1.56 16.19
CA GLY A 219 21.89 1.39 17.59
C GLY A 219 20.77 1.36 18.63
N VAL A 220 19.49 1.46 18.23
CA VAL A 220 18.36 1.24 19.14
C VAL A 220 17.82 -0.18 18.99
N SER A 221 17.89 -0.95 20.07
CA SER A 221 17.22 -2.25 20.25
C SER A 221 16.61 -2.32 21.64
N ALA A 222 15.51 -3.05 21.76
CA ALA A 222 14.91 -3.40 23.05
C ALA A 222 14.36 -4.83 22.96
N ASP A 223 14.36 -5.52 24.09
CA ASP A 223 13.99 -6.94 24.14
C ASP A 223 12.50 -7.17 23.87
N GLY A 224 12.21 -8.30 23.20
CA GLY A 224 10.87 -8.81 23.02
C GLY A 224 9.95 -7.81 22.30
N TYR A 225 8.72 -7.69 22.81
CA TYR A 225 7.69 -6.85 22.22
C TYR A 225 7.93 -5.35 22.40
N ALA A 226 8.82 -4.93 23.31
CA ALA A 226 9.15 -3.51 23.48
C ALA A 226 9.91 -2.96 22.27
N GLY A 227 10.89 -3.70 21.74
CA GLY A 227 11.60 -3.33 20.50
C GLY A 227 10.66 -3.29 19.30
N ILE A 228 9.75 -4.26 19.22
CA ILE A 228 8.70 -4.28 18.18
C ILE A 228 7.85 -3.01 18.27
N ALA A 229 7.39 -2.61 19.45
CA ALA A 229 6.56 -1.41 19.61
C ALA A 229 7.26 -0.13 19.14
N ILE A 230 8.56 0.04 19.44
CA ILE A 230 9.37 1.16 18.93
C ILE A 230 9.40 1.15 17.41
N ASN A 231 9.67 0.00 16.80
CA ASN A 231 9.73 -0.15 15.34
C ASN A 231 8.42 0.20 14.67
N LEU A 232 7.31 -0.24 15.26
CA LEU A 232 5.97 0.06 14.77
C LEU A 232 5.68 1.55 14.80
N VAL A 233 6.06 2.27 15.86
CA VAL A 233 5.89 3.73 15.91
C VAL A 233 6.61 4.39 14.75
N VAL A 234 7.87 4.01 14.47
CA VAL A 234 8.62 4.63 13.38
C VAL A 234 8.01 4.30 12.01
N ILE A 235 7.59 3.05 11.79
CA ILE A 235 6.94 2.63 10.53
C ILE A 235 5.61 3.36 10.33
N ILE A 236 4.81 3.54 11.40
CA ILE A 236 3.55 4.29 11.35
C ILE A 236 3.84 5.75 10.98
N ILE A 237 4.82 6.40 11.61
CA ILE A 237 5.22 7.77 11.29
C ILE A 237 5.63 7.87 9.82
N LEU A 238 6.48 6.96 9.34
CA LEU A 238 6.89 6.92 7.93
C LEU A 238 5.68 6.79 6.99
N GLY A 239 4.75 5.88 7.30
CA GLY A 239 3.52 5.69 6.53
C GLY A 239 2.67 6.96 6.46
N LEU A 240 2.44 7.62 7.61
CA LEU A 240 1.65 8.85 7.70
C LEU A 240 2.33 10.03 6.98
N LEU A 241 3.65 10.15 7.07
CA LEU A 241 4.43 11.15 6.34
C LEU A 241 4.34 10.92 4.82
N MET A 242 4.52 9.68 4.37
CA MET A 242 4.40 9.33 2.95
C MET A 242 2.99 9.60 2.42
N ALA A 243 1.96 9.23 3.18
CA ALA A 243 0.57 9.55 2.86
C ALA A 243 0.31 11.05 2.74
N SER A 244 0.83 11.83 3.68
CA SER A 244 0.74 13.30 3.66
C SER A 244 1.44 13.88 2.43
N ALA A 245 2.61 13.34 2.07
CA ALA A 245 3.32 13.70 0.85
C ALA A 245 2.49 13.41 -0.41
N PHE A 246 1.78 12.28 -0.46
CA PHE A 246 0.88 11.98 -1.58
C PHE A 246 -0.34 12.91 -1.65
N VAL A 247 -0.88 13.35 -0.52
CA VAL A 247 -1.90 14.42 -0.51
C VAL A 247 -1.32 15.69 -1.12
N GLY A 248 -0.13 16.11 -0.69
CA GLY A 248 0.57 17.26 -1.25
C GLY A 248 0.83 17.14 -2.75
N LEU A 249 1.30 15.97 -3.20
CA LEU A 249 1.59 15.67 -4.60
C LEU A 249 0.32 15.66 -5.47
N ASP A 250 -0.78 15.09 -4.96
CA ASP A 250 -2.09 15.11 -5.62
C ASP A 250 -2.59 16.55 -5.83
N ARG A 251 -2.38 17.43 -4.84
CA ARG A 251 -2.69 18.86 -4.95
C ARG A 251 -1.75 19.58 -5.91
N LEU A 252 -0.45 19.34 -5.83
CA LEU A 252 0.55 19.97 -6.69
C LEU A 252 0.27 19.67 -8.17
N LEU A 253 0.05 18.39 -8.50
CA LEU A 253 -0.24 17.94 -9.87
C LEU A 253 -1.61 18.40 -10.36
N SER A 254 -2.49 18.84 -9.45
CA SER A 254 -3.81 19.41 -9.76
C SER A 254 -3.86 20.93 -9.59
N ARG A 255 -2.71 21.61 -9.52
CA ARG A 255 -2.60 23.08 -9.34
C ARG A 255 -3.42 23.62 -8.16
N GLY A 256 -3.45 22.87 -7.06
CA GLY A 256 -4.15 23.23 -5.83
C GLY A 256 -5.65 22.91 -5.81
N ALA A 257 -6.21 22.37 -6.91
CA ALA A 257 -7.63 21.99 -6.95
C ALA A 257 -8.00 21.01 -5.83
N LYS A 258 -9.24 21.12 -5.32
CA LYS A 258 -9.78 20.20 -4.32
C LYS A 258 -10.40 18.97 -5.00
N PRO A 259 -10.27 17.77 -4.42
CA PRO A 259 -11.01 16.59 -4.87
C PRO A 259 -12.51 16.89 -4.93
N THR A 260 -13.18 16.39 -5.97
CA THR A 260 -14.64 16.44 -6.05
C THR A 260 -15.23 15.77 -4.81
N PRO A 261 -16.21 16.40 -4.12
CA PRO A 261 -16.92 15.76 -3.03
C PRO A 261 -17.50 14.41 -3.49
N LEU A 262 -17.50 13.41 -2.60
CA LEU A 262 -18.23 12.18 -2.84
C LEU A 262 -19.63 12.39 -2.26
N ASP A 263 -20.67 12.18 -3.06
CA ASP A 263 -22.06 12.32 -2.61
C ASP A 263 -22.30 11.39 -1.39
N GLY A 264 -22.52 11.98 -0.21
CA GLY A 264 -22.62 11.22 1.05
C GLY A 264 -22.14 11.94 2.30
N GLY A 265 -22.37 13.25 2.39
CA GLY A 265 -22.18 14.08 3.58
C GLY A 265 -22.89 15.40 3.33
N GLY A 266 -24.21 15.40 3.53
CA GLY A 266 -24.98 16.63 3.48
C GLY A 266 -24.55 17.52 4.63
N ASP A 267 -23.85 18.61 4.32
CA ASP A 267 -24.32 19.88 4.84
C ASP A 267 -25.57 20.20 4.01
N MET A 268 -26.75 19.90 4.57
CA MET A 268 -27.86 20.80 4.25
C MET A 268 -27.39 22.19 4.69
N PRO A 269 -27.68 23.26 3.93
CA PRO A 269 -27.62 24.59 4.50
C PRO A 269 -28.43 24.55 5.79
N ASP A 270 -27.87 25.05 6.88
CA ASP A 270 -28.67 25.39 8.06
C ASP A 270 -29.75 26.37 7.55
N ASP A 271 -30.95 25.88 7.28
CA ASP A 271 -32.12 26.72 7.11
C ASP A 271 -32.29 27.40 8.47
N GLU A 272 -31.76 28.62 8.57
CA GLU A 272 -32.14 29.54 9.63
C GLU A 272 -33.68 29.57 9.66
N PRO A 273 -34.32 29.35 10.83
CA PRO A 273 -35.76 29.44 10.89
C PRO A 273 -36.16 30.88 10.53
N GLU A 274 -36.83 31.05 9.37
CA GLU A 274 -37.49 32.29 8.99
C GLU A 274 -38.36 32.75 10.17
N THR A 275 -37.94 33.83 10.82
CA THR A 275 -38.76 34.52 11.81
C THR A 275 -39.95 35.12 11.08
N VAL A 276 -41.09 34.44 11.12
CA VAL A 276 -42.37 34.98 10.66
C VAL A 276 -42.75 36.14 11.59
N SER A 277 -42.52 37.37 11.14
CA SER A 277 -43.05 38.57 11.78
C SER A 277 -44.57 38.62 11.56
N VAL A 278 -45.33 38.37 12.61
CA VAL A 278 -46.79 38.59 12.63
C VAL A 278 -47.05 40.10 12.68
N PRO A 279 -47.84 40.69 11.78
CA PRO A 279 -48.22 42.10 11.88
C PRO A 279 -49.21 42.29 13.03
N ALA A 280 -48.89 43.24 13.92
CA ALA A 280 -49.78 43.67 15.00
C ALA A 280 -51.10 44.23 14.42
N ARG A 281 -52.22 43.83 15.03
CA ARG A 281 -53.50 44.54 14.95
C ARG A 281 -53.70 45.35 16.22
#